data_AF-A0A7S3TLQ7-F1
#
_entry.id   AF-A0A7S3TLQ7-F1
#
_cell.length_a   1.000
_cell.length_b   1.000
_cell.length_c   1.000
_cell.angle_alpha   90.00
_cell.angle_beta   90.00
_cell.angle_gamma   90.00
#
_symmetry.space_group_name_H-M   'P 1'
#
loop_
_entity.id
_entity.type
_entity.pdbx_description
1 polymer ?
#
loop_
_entity_poly.entity_id
_entity_poly.type
_entity_poly.pdbx_seq_one_letter_code
_entity_poly.pdbx_strand_id
1 'polypeptide(L)'
;IVPIGLTLYSLVSALFTVEDLDGDGDVDNDDRMIVVKQRFDAMYKTMRLLTPVLIVGVGGFAMLWYTGLIQPILSQVVVYGYFVLLLVAILGIVVYNGYTELQDSLFSQFKNFQQLQDTVKNLDQVIIRKLKETVTGAGAGKEPPMPGLANLSQDPFLTQVGKVGAREYSINADPFLTRIAARAAEEAAAEVEELKPAREFAALLLTNYNSAEEAWHALDTTNDGTVSCNEFTARAKALNFPGDQAYKVFKTLDKGNKGFISKAQFKRLQKLYEAQAAAAKELEVAARRKDLEALGRAVKEAAAKGVPIAALQHSQDVYLEEFAAQLDAAM
;
A
#
# COMPACT_ATOMS: atom_id res chain seq x y z
N ILE A 1 19.71 20.67 -26.50
CA ILE A 1 18.76 19.94 -27.38
C ILE A 1 17.48 19.79 -26.57
N VAL A 2 16.49 20.66 -26.79
CA VAL A 2 15.19 20.55 -26.12
C VAL A 2 14.49 19.34 -26.73
N PRO A 3 13.96 18.39 -25.93
CA PRO A 3 13.33 17.19 -26.47
C PRO A 3 12.12 17.58 -27.30
N ILE A 4 12.07 17.09 -28.55
CA ILE A 4 11.02 17.37 -29.55
C ILE A 4 9.62 17.00 -29.01
N GLY A 5 9.52 16.10 -28.04
CA GLY A 5 8.27 15.76 -27.35
C GLY A 5 7.69 16.90 -26.51
N LEU A 6 8.52 17.78 -25.93
CA LEU A 6 8.05 18.90 -25.11
C LEU A 6 7.40 20.01 -25.95
N THR A 7 7.79 20.15 -27.23
CA THR A 7 7.26 21.23 -28.08
C THR A 7 5.84 20.96 -28.55
N LEU A 8 5.48 19.69 -28.77
CA LEU A 8 4.11 19.31 -29.18
C LEU A 8 3.13 19.40 -28.01
N TYR A 9 3.52 18.93 -26.82
CA TYR A 9 2.70 19.06 -25.62
C TYR A 9 2.52 20.52 -25.20
N SER A 10 3.59 21.33 -25.28
CA SER A 10 3.51 22.79 -25.09
C SER A 10 2.57 23.46 -26.09
N LEU A 11 2.56 23.01 -27.35
CA LEU A 11 1.71 23.59 -28.39
C LEU A 11 0.23 23.24 -28.16
N VAL A 12 -0.07 21.99 -27.79
CA VAL A 12 -1.43 21.56 -27.46
C VAL A 12 -1.91 22.23 -26.17
N SER A 13 -1.09 22.24 -25.11
CA SER A 13 -1.45 22.90 -23.85
C SER A 13 -1.70 24.41 -24.03
N ALA A 14 -0.90 25.08 -24.86
CA ALA A 14 -1.07 26.50 -25.15
C ALA A 14 -2.33 26.82 -25.96
N LEU A 15 -2.89 25.85 -26.71
CA LEU A 15 -4.18 26.00 -27.36
C LEU A 15 -5.36 25.92 -26.38
N PHE A 16 -5.14 25.35 -25.18
CA PHE A 16 -6.18 25.16 -24.16
C PHE A 16 -6.07 26.12 -22.96
N THR A 17 -4.92 26.74 -22.74
CA THR A 17 -4.77 27.83 -21.76
C THR A 17 -5.08 29.15 -22.44
N VAL A 18 -6.23 29.72 -22.11
CA VAL A 18 -6.81 30.86 -22.79
C VAL A 18 -6.74 32.05 -21.83
N GLU A 19 -5.78 32.94 -22.05
CA GLU A 19 -5.69 34.26 -21.41
C GLU A 19 -6.09 35.31 -22.46
N ASP A 20 -6.91 36.28 -22.05
CA ASP A 20 -7.24 37.49 -22.82
C ASP A 20 -5.95 38.30 -23.02
N LEU A 21 -5.54 38.46 -24.29
CA LEU A 21 -4.22 38.99 -24.65
C LEU A 21 -4.27 40.44 -25.11
N ASP A 22 -5.39 40.91 -25.62
CA ASP A 22 -5.57 42.30 -26.03
C ASP A 22 -6.28 43.18 -24.99
N GLY A 23 -6.83 42.54 -23.94
CA GLY A 23 -7.37 43.18 -22.75
C GLY A 23 -8.77 43.76 -22.95
N ASP A 24 -9.53 43.26 -23.92
CA ASP A 24 -10.88 43.72 -24.20
C ASP A 24 -11.95 43.07 -23.29
N GLY A 25 -11.57 42.04 -22.53
CA GLY A 25 -12.36 41.43 -21.47
C GLY A 25 -13.21 40.23 -21.90
N ASP A 26 -13.11 39.80 -23.15
CA ASP A 26 -13.54 38.46 -23.57
C ASP A 26 -12.39 37.66 -24.15
N VAL A 27 -12.64 36.38 -24.45
CA VAL A 27 -11.67 35.60 -25.20
C VAL A 27 -12.31 35.14 -26.47
N ASP A 28 -11.94 35.80 -27.54
CA ASP A 28 -12.48 35.57 -28.86
C ASP A 28 -11.49 34.81 -29.76
N ASN A 29 -11.78 34.75 -31.06
CA ASN A 29 -10.92 34.07 -32.01
C ASN A 29 -9.69 34.91 -32.42
N ASP A 30 -9.71 36.21 -32.18
CA ASP A 30 -8.62 37.11 -32.55
C ASP A 30 -7.44 36.96 -31.58
N ASP A 31 -7.69 36.80 -30.28
CA ASP A 31 -6.69 36.39 -29.28
C ASP A 31 -5.98 35.10 -29.67
N ARG A 32 -6.78 34.08 -30.01
CA ARG A 32 -6.28 32.76 -30.42
C ARG A 32 -5.41 32.88 -31.67
N MET A 33 -5.77 33.75 -32.59
CA MET A 33 -5.04 33.96 -33.83
C MET A 33 -3.73 34.73 -33.62
N ILE A 34 -3.65 35.63 -32.63
CA ILE A 34 -2.42 36.32 -32.23
C ILE A 34 -1.42 35.32 -31.62
N VAL A 35 -1.86 34.44 -30.71
CA VAL A 35 -1.01 33.37 -30.14
C VAL A 35 -0.48 32.46 -31.24
N VAL A 36 -1.36 32.03 -32.14
CA VAL A 36 -0.99 31.17 -33.26
C VAL A 36 0.06 31.85 -34.14
N LYS A 37 -0.12 33.13 -34.51
CA LYS A 37 0.85 33.89 -35.31
C LYS A 37 2.21 34.02 -34.63
N GLN A 38 2.25 34.40 -33.35
CA GLN A 38 3.51 34.54 -32.61
C GLN A 38 4.27 33.20 -32.52
N ARG A 39 3.55 32.09 -32.31
CA ARG A 39 4.14 30.75 -32.27
C ARG A 39 4.59 30.29 -33.66
N PHE A 40 3.82 30.61 -34.71
CA PHE A 40 4.18 30.29 -36.09
C PHE A 40 5.46 31.02 -36.52
N ASP A 41 5.64 32.27 -36.09
CA ASP A 41 6.86 33.05 -36.34
C ASP A 41 8.09 32.46 -35.66
N ALA A 42 7.95 32.02 -34.39
CA ALA A 42 9.02 31.32 -33.68
C ALA A 42 9.37 29.99 -34.35
N MET A 43 8.36 29.24 -34.81
CA MET A 43 8.55 28.01 -35.55
C MET A 43 9.22 28.26 -36.91
N TYR A 44 8.82 29.30 -37.63
CA TYR A 44 9.39 29.67 -38.93
C TYR A 44 10.87 30.07 -38.80
N LYS A 45 11.24 30.84 -37.76
CA LYS A 45 12.66 31.16 -37.46
C LYS A 45 13.47 29.89 -37.17
N THR A 46 12.91 28.95 -36.42
CA THR A 46 13.56 27.66 -36.11
C THR A 46 13.71 26.80 -37.38
N MET A 47 12.66 26.68 -38.18
CA MET A 47 12.67 25.98 -39.47
C MET A 47 13.73 26.56 -40.40
N ARG A 48 13.79 27.90 -40.56
CA ARG A 48 14.77 28.57 -41.41
C ARG A 48 16.22 28.26 -41.01
N LEU A 49 16.48 28.10 -39.72
CA LEU A 49 17.80 27.74 -39.20
C LEU A 49 18.10 26.23 -39.38
N LEU A 50 17.07 25.39 -39.35
CA LEU A 50 17.17 23.94 -39.54
C LEU A 50 17.29 23.54 -41.02
N THR A 51 16.69 24.29 -41.94
CA THR A 51 16.71 24.03 -43.39
C THR A 51 18.11 23.79 -43.97
N PRO A 52 19.13 24.64 -43.75
CA PRO A 52 20.47 24.38 -44.29
C PRO A 52 21.11 23.12 -43.70
N VAL A 53 20.85 22.82 -42.41
CA VAL A 53 21.34 21.60 -41.75
C VAL A 53 20.72 20.36 -42.37
N LEU A 54 19.41 20.39 -42.65
CA LEU A 54 18.74 19.31 -43.36
C LEU A 54 19.25 19.14 -44.78
N ILE A 55 19.48 20.22 -45.52
CA ILE A 55 20.02 20.17 -46.89
C ILE A 55 21.41 19.51 -46.88
N VAL A 56 22.29 19.90 -45.95
CA VAL A 56 23.62 19.30 -45.82
C VAL A 56 23.53 17.84 -45.36
N GLY A 57 22.62 17.52 -44.43
CA GLY A 57 22.42 16.16 -43.94
C GLY A 57 21.90 15.22 -45.02
N VAL A 58 20.85 15.61 -45.74
CA VAL A 58 20.28 14.84 -46.85
C VAL A 58 21.25 14.76 -48.02
N GLY A 59 21.92 15.87 -48.36
CA GLY A 59 22.92 15.91 -49.43
C GLY A 59 24.14 15.04 -49.11
N GLY A 60 24.64 15.08 -47.89
CA GLY A 60 25.73 14.24 -47.40
C GLY A 60 25.34 12.76 -47.38
N PHE A 61 24.11 12.44 -46.95
CA PHE A 61 23.59 11.08 -47.00
C PHE A 61 23.46 10.57 -48.45
N ALA A 62 22.93 11.38 -49.37
CA ALA A 62 22.83 11.03 -50.79
C ALA A 62 24.20 10.83 -51.45
N MET A 63 25.18 11.65 -51.10
CA MET A 63 26.57 11.50 -51.55
C MET A 63 27.18 10.18 -51.05
N LEU A 64 27.04 9.88 -49.76
CA LEU A 64 27.54 8.64 -49.14
C LEU A 64 26.81 7.38 -49.65
N TRP A 65 25.55 7.54 -50.08
CA TRP A 65 24.80 6.50 -50.78
C TRP A 65 25.39 6.23 -52.16
N TYR A 66 25.64 7.28 -52.94
CA TYR A 66 26.18 7.18 -54.30
C TYR A 66 27.61 6.60 -54.32
N THR A 67 28.42 6.85 -53.28
CA THR A 67 29.76 6.25 -53.14
C THR A 67 29.75 4.80 -52.68
N GLY A 68 28.58 4.22 -52.37
CA GLY A 68 28.44 2.82 -51.95
C GLY A 68 28.93 2.53 -50.52
N LEU A 69 29.43 3.54 -49.79
CA LEU A 69 29.89 3.41 -48.41
C LEU A 69 28.78 3.00 -47.43
N ILE A 70 27.55 3.46 -47.69
CA ILE A 70 26.40 3.21 -46.81
C ILE A 70 25.72 1.86 -47.06
N GLN A 71 25.81 1.27 -48.26
CA GLN A 71 25.09 0.04 -48.62
C GLN A 71 25.27 -1.14 -47.62
N PRO A 72 26.50 -1.51 -47.21
CA PRO A 72 26.68 -2.63 -46.28
C PRO A 72 26.20 -2.30 -44.86
N ILE A 73 26.33 -1.05 -44.42
CA ILE A 73 25.91 -0.61 -43.07
C ILE A 73 24.39 -0.50 -42.99
N LEU A 74 23.76 0.05 -44.04
CA LEU A 74 22.31 0.24 -44.10
C LEU A 74 21.57 -1.09 -44.08
N SER A 75 22.08 -2.13 -44.75
CA SER A 75 21.47 -3.46 -44.70
C SER A 75 21.39 -3.97 -43.25
N GLN A 76 22.46 -3.81 -42.48
CA GLN A 76 22.47 -4.20 -41.07
C GLN A 76 21.53 -3.33 -40.24
N VAL A 77 21.58 -2.00 -40.42
CA VAL A 77 20.73 -1.05 -39.68
C VAL A 77 19.24 -1.27 -39.97
N VAL A 78 18.86 -1.54 -41.22
CA VAL A 78 17.46 -1.82 -41.61
C VAL A 78 16.97 -3.12 -40.99
N VAL A 79 17.81 -4.17 -40.94
CA VAL A 79 17.46 -5.43 -40.29
C VAL A 79 17.27 -5.22 -38.78
N TYR A 80 18.20 -4.55 -38.10
CA TYR A 80 18.04 -4.24 -36.67
C TYR A 80 16.85 -3.32 -36.41
N GLY A 81 16.61 -2.33 -37.27
CA GLY A 81 15.45 -1.45 -37.18
C GLY A 81 14.13 -2.20 -37.31
N TYR A 82 14.06 -3.18 -38.22
CA TYR A 82 12.90 -4.06 -38.36
C TYR A 82 12.68 -4.90 -37.09
N PHE A 83 13.74 -5.46 -36.51
CA PHE A 83 13.64 -6.21 -35.25
C PHE A 83 13.18 -5.33 -34.08
N VAL A 84 13.68 -4.10 -33.97
CA VAL A 84 13.25 -3.14 -32.94
C VAL A 84 11.79 -2.77 -33.13
N LEU A 85 11.35 -2.48 -34.36
CA LEU A 85 9.94 -2.20 -34.66
C LEU A 85 9.04 -3.39 -34.32
N LEU A 86 9.48 -4.62 -34.62
CA LEU A 86 8.76 -5.84 -34.30
C LEU A 86 8.65 -6.05 -32.78
N LEU A 87 9.72 -5.78 -32.02
CA LEU A 87 9.70 -5.81 -30.55
C LEU A 87 8.75 -4.75 -29.98
N VAL A 88 8.77 -3.53 -30.52
CA VAL A 88 7.85 -2.45 -30.10
C VAL A 88 6.40 -2.83 -30.41
N ALA A 89 6.13 -3.44 -31.57
CA ALA A 89 4.79 -3.91 -31.93
C ALA A 89 4.30 -5.01 -30.97
N ILE A 90 5.15 -5.99 -30.65
CA ILE A 90 4.83 -7.05 -29.67
C ILE A 90 4.55 -6.43 -28.29
N LEU A 91 5.40 -5.51 -27.84
CA LEU A 91 5.21 -4.81 -26.57
C LEU A 91 3.91 -4.02 -26.56
N GLY A 92 3.58 -3.34 -27.66
CA GLY A 92 2.33 -2.62 -27.84
C GLY A 92 1.10 -3.53 -27.72
N ILE A 93 1.14 -4.73 -28.30
CA ILE A 93 0.06 -5.72 -28.16
C ILE A 93 -0.08 -6.18 -26.70
N VAL A 94 1.03 -6.45 -26.01
CA VAL A 94 0.99 -6.85 -24.58
C VAL A 94 0.40 -5.74 -23.71
N VAL A 95 0.84 -4.49 -23.92
CA VAL A 95 0.31 -3.33 -23.18
C VAL A 95 -1.16 -3.11 -23.49
N TYR A 96 -1.57 -3.23 -24.77
CA TYR A 96 -2.96 -3.09 -25.17
C TYR A 96 -3.86 -4.14 -24.51
N ASN A 97 -3.46 -5.41 -24.55
CA ASN A 97 -4.21 -6.50 -23.92
C ASN A 97 -4.28 -6.31 -22.38
N GLY A 98 -3.17 -5.93 -21.76
CA GLY A 98 -3.15 -5.63 -20.32
C GLY A 98 -4.03 -4.43 -19.95
N TYR A 99 -4.06 -3.39 -20.79
CA TYR A 99 -4.93 -2.24 -20.61
C TYR A 99 -6.41 -2.63 -20.70
N THR A 100 -6.79 -3.47 -21.68
CA THR A 100 -8.18 -3.92 -21.83
C THR A 100 -8.64 -4.77 -20.64
N GLU A 101 -7.81 -5.70 -20.15
CA GLU A 101 -8.16 -6.51 -18.97
C GLU A 101 -8.28 -5.65 -17.70
N LEU A 102 -7.39 -4.68 -17.53
CA LEU A 102 -7.42 -3.76 -16.41
C LEU A 102 -8.66 -2.86 -16.45
N GLN A 103 -9.01 -2.35 -17.64
CA GLN A 103 -10.21 -1.55 -17.84
C GLN A 103 -11.47 -2.38 -17.53
N ASP A 104 -11.57 -3.61 -18.03
CA ASP A 104 -12.72 -4.49 -17.78
C ASP A 104 -12.87 -4.83 -16.29
N SER A 105 -11.75 -5.10 -15.61
CA SER A 105 -11.75 -5.36 -14.16
C SER A 105 -12.20 -4.13 -13.36
N LEU A 106 -11.71 -2.95 -13.72
CA LEU A 106 -12.14 -1.70 -13.09
C LEU A 106 -13.63 -1.41 -13.34
N PHE A 107 -14.11 -1.59 -14.56
CA PHE A 107 -15.53 -1.41 -14.88
C PHE A 107 -16.43 -2.41 -14.15
N SER A 108 -15.96 -3.64 -13.96
CA SER A 108 -16.67 -4.66 -13.17
C SER A 108 -16.80 -4.22 -11.70
N GLN A 109 -15.74 -3.70 -11.11
CA GLN A 109 -15.79 -3.15 -9.75
C GLN A 109 -16.72 -1.93 -9.64
N PHE A 110 -16.71 -1.03 -10.63
CA PHE A 110 -17.63 0.10 -10.67
C PHE A 110 -19.10 -0.33 -10.75
N LYS A 111 -19.43 -1.37 -11.52
CA LYS A 111 -20.79 -1.91 -11.58
C LYS A 111 -21.24 -2.47 -10.23
N ASN A 112 -20.37 -3.19 -9.53
CA ASN A 112 -20.67 -3.69 -8.19
C ASN A 112 -20.93 -2.53 -7.22
N PHE A 113 -20.17 -1.45 -7.33
CA PHE A 113 -20.36 -0.26 -6.50
C PHE A 113 -21.71 0.44 -6.79
N GLN A 114 -22.11 0.53 -8.06
CA GLN A 114 -23.42 1.07 -8.43
C GLN A 114 -24.58 0.21 -7.89
N GLN A 115 -24.47 -1.11 -7.98
CA GLN A 115 -25.47 -2.02 -7.39
C GLN A 115 -25.58 -1.82 -5.87
N LEU A 116 -24.45 -1.60 -5.21
CA LEU A 116 -24.42 -1.31 -3.78
C LEU A 116 -25.09 0.04 -3.48
N GLN A 117 -24.84 1.06 -4.28
CA GLN A 117 -25.49 2.36 -4.16
C GLN A 117 -27.01 2.27 -4.38
N ASP A 118 -27.47 1.49 -5.37
CA ASP A 118 -28.89 1.26 -5.61
C ASP A 118 -29.54 0.45 -4.48
N THR A 119 -28.81 -0.52 -3.93
CA THR A 119 -29.26 -1.27 -2.74
C THR A 119 -29.42 -0.33 -1.55
N VAL A 120 -28.48 0.59 -1.34
CA VAL A 120 -28.54 1.60 -0.26
C VAL A 120 -29.71 2.56 -0.48
N LYS A 121 -29.92 3.07 -1.71
CA LYS A 121 -31.08 3.94 -2.02
C LYS A 121 -32.42 3.24 -1.81
N ASN A 122 -32.50 1.95 -2.14
CA ASN A 122 -33.71 1.15 -1.93
C ASN A 122 -33.90 0.72 -0.46
N LEU A 123 -32.86 0.81 0.36
CA LEU A 123 -32.91 0.42 1.77
C LEU A 123 -33.91 1.29 2.55
N ASP A 124 -34.00 2.58 2.24
CA ASP A 124 -34.98 3.49 2.84
C ASP A 124 -36.42 3.01 2.59
N GLN A 125 -36.72 2.55 1.36
CA GLN A 125 -38.04 2.03 1.03
C GLN A 125 -38.34 0.71 1.75
N VAL A 126 -37.35 -0.17 1.87
CA VAL A 126 -37.50 -1.46 2.59
C VAL A 126 -37.71 -1.23 4.09
N ILE A 127 -36.97 -0.30 4.69
CA ILE A 127 -37.12 0.07 6.10
C ILE A 127 -38.50 0.68 6.33
N ILE A 128 -38.93 1.65 5.51
CA ILE A 128 -40.25 2.28 5.63
C ILE A 128 -41.37 1.24 5.47
N ARG A 129 -41.24 0.31 4.52
CA ARG A 129 -42.22 -0.76 4.31
C ARG A 129 -42.31 -1.69 5.51
N LYS A 130 -41.19 -2.19 6.02
CA LYS A 130 -41.16 -3.03 7.23
C LYS A 130 -41.68 -2.27 8.45
N LEU A 131 -41.28 -1.02 8.64
CA LEU A 131 -41.76 -0.19 9.74
C LEU A 131 -43.28 0.03 9.66
N LYS A 132 -43.82 0.26 8.46
CA LYS A 132 -45.26 0.39 8.22
C LYS A 132 -46.00 -0.91 8.50
N GLU A 133 -45.45 -2.05 8.08
CA GLU A 133 -46.00 -3.38 8.39
C GLU A 133 -46.03 -3.65 9.90
N THR A 134 -44.98 -3.27 10.64
CA THR A 134 -44.94 -3.43 12.11
C THR A 134 -45.84 -2.44 12.85
N VAL A 135 -45.92 -1.19 12.40
CA VAL A 135 -46.69 -0.12 13.07
C VAL A 135 -48.19 -0.24 12.80
N THR A 136 -48.61 -0.71 11.62
CA THR A 136 -50.04 -0.81 11.30
C THR A 136 -50.73 -2.02 11.93
N GLY A 137 -50.01 -2.93 12.60
CA GLY A 137 -50.61 -4.05 13.34
C GLY A 137 -51.56 -4.92 12.51
N ALA A 138 -51.47 -4.85 11.17
CA ALA A 138 -52.40 -5.51 10.24
C ALA A 138 -52.04 -6.99 9.99
N GLY A 139 -51.24 -7.58 10.88
CA GLY A 139 -50.82 -8.98 10.85
C GLY A 139 -51.37 -9.84 12.00
N ALA A 140 -52.33 -9.35 12.79
CA ALA A 140 -53.09 -10.17 13.75
C ALA A 140 -54.36 -10.79 13.12
N GLY A 141 -54.32 -11.05 11.81
CA GLY A 141 -55.38 -11.68 11.05
C GLY A 141 -55.03 -13.14 10.77
N LYS A 142 -55.73 -14.06 11.47
CA LYS A 142 -55.84 -15.50 11.24
C LYS A 142 -55.16 -15.99 9.95
N GLU A 143 -53.98 -16.58 10.07
CA GLU A 143 -53.36 -17.31 8.96
C GLU A 143 -54.25 -18.51 8.57
N PRO A 144 -54.69 -18.62 7.31
CA PRO A 144 -55.26 -19.87 6.82
C PRO A 144 -54.15 -20.94 6.84
N PRO A 145 -54.48 -22.20 7.21
CA PRO A 145 -53.50 -23.27 7.28
C PRO A 145 -52.89 -23.47 5.89
N MET A 146 -51.64 -23.06 5.71
CA MET A 146 -50.91 -23.30 4.48
C MET A 146 -50.62 -24.80 4.36
N PRO A 147 -51.18 -25.50 3.36
CA PRO A 147 -50.84 -26.89 3.12
C PRO A 147 -49.48 -26.93 2.40
N GLY A 148 -48.43 -27.31 3.13
CA GLY A 148 -47.13 -27.61 2.52
C GLY A 148 -45.90 -26.97 3.17
N LEU A 149 -46.07 -26.06 4.13
CA LEU A 149 -44.95 -25.66 4.99
C LEU A 149 -44.83 -26.70 6.10
N ALA A 150 -43.87 -27.61 5.92
CA ALA A 150 -43.49 -28.58 6.93
C ALA A 150 -43.30 -27.87 8.26
N ASN A 151 -44.04 -28.32 9.26
CA ASN A 151 -44.06 -27.72 10.58
C ASN A 151 -42.64 -27.90 11.19
N LEU A 152 -41.79 -26.88 11.12
CA LEU A 152 -40.41 -26.93 11.63
C LEU A 152 -40.36 -27.28 13.14
N SER A 153 -41.48 -27.10 13.86
CA SER A 153 -41.61 -27.54 15.27
C SER A 153 -41.71 -29.06 15.44
N GLN A 154 -41.99 -29.80 14.38
CA GLN A 154 -41.98 -31.27 14.34
C GLN A 154 -40.77 -31.83 13.59
N ASP A 155 -39.82 -30.99 13.17
CA ASP A 155 -38.59 -31.49 12.56
C ASP A 155 -37.76 -32.25 13.63
N PRO A 156 -37.56 -33.57 13.48
CA PRO A 156 -36.76 -34.34 14.42
C PRO A 156 -35.29 -33.88 14.48
N PHE A 157 -34.80 -33.12 13.50
CA PHE A 157 -33.46 -32.52 13.54
C PHE A 157 -33.37 -31.28 14.45
N LEU A 158 -34.47 -30.54 14.64
CA LEU A 158 -34.49 -29.32 15.44
C LEU A 158 -35.06 -29.52 16.85
N THR A 159 -35.77 -30.62 17.11
CA THR A 159 -36.33 -30.95 18.43
C THR A 159 -35.41 -31.82 19.29
N GLN A 160 -34.30 -32.33 18.75
CA GLN A 160 -33.22 -32.93 19.54
C GLN A 160 -32.28 -31.88 20.15
N VAL A 161 -32.83 -30.92 20.90
CA VAL A 161 -32.03 -30.05 21.80
C VAL A 161 -31.71 -30.77 23.12
N GLY A 162 -32.18 -32.02 23.28
CA GLY A 162 -31.91 -32.86 24.44
C GLY A 162 -30.79 -33.87 24.18
N LYS A 163 -29.63 -33.65 24.80
CA LYS A 163 -28.52 -34.63 24.98
C LYS A 163 -27.56 -34.85 23.81
N VAL A 164 -27.23 -33.83 23.03
CA VAL A 164 -25.87 -33.78 22.48
C VAL A 164 -25.01 -33.19 23.59
N GLY A 165 -24.44 -34.08 24.41
CA GLY A 165 -23.46 -33.69 25.43
C GLY A 165 -22.44 -32.76 24.79
N ALA A 166 -22.03 -31.73 25.53
CA ALA A 166 -21.06 -30.72 25.13
C ALA A 166 -19.77 -31.37 24.60
N ARG A 167 -19.81 -31.85 23.37
CA ARG A 167 -18.63 -32.04 22.56
C ARG A 167 -18.25 -30.62 22.23
N GLU A 168 -17.28 -30.10 23.00
CA GLU A 168 -16.43 -29.00 22.56
C GLU A 168 -16.16 -29.23 21.08
N TYR A 169 -16.87 -28.50 20.24
CA TYR A 169 -16.54 -28.43 18.83
C TYR A 169 -15.22 -27.69 18.81
N SER A 170 -14.13 -28.46 18.83
CA SER A 170 -12.78 -27.94 18.68
C SER A 170 -12.75 -27.28 17.31
N ILE A 171 -12.83 -25.95 17.31
CA ILE A 171 -12.74 -25.09 16.12
C ILE A 171 -11.45 -25.40 15.35
N ASN A 172 -10.44 -25.97 16.03
CA ASN A 172 -9.18 -26.40 15.46
C ASN A 172 -9.26 -27.69 14.61
N ALA A 173 -10.39 -28.42 14.63
CA ALA A 173 -10.56 -29.67 13.88
C ALA A 173 -11.36 -29.50 12.57
N ASP A 174 -11.93 -28.33 12.31
CA ASP A 174 -12.67 -28.08 11.05
C ASP A 174 -11.69 -27.70 9.93
N PRO A 175 -11.49 -28.57 8.90
CA PRO A 175 -10.52 -28.35 7.83
C PRO A 175 -10.77 -27.06 7.03
N PHE A 176 -12.00 -26.53 7.05
CA PHE A 176 -12.36 -25.32 6.32
C PHE A 176 -11.91 -24.06 7.09
N LEU A 177 -12.15 -24.05 8.42
CA LEU A 177 -11.70 -22.95 9.29
C LEU A 177 -10.18 -22.94 9.44
N THR A 178 -9.53 -24.11 9.45
CA THR A 178 -8.06 -24.19 9.50
C THR A 178 -7.41 -23.58 8.26
N ARG A 179 -8.00 -23.72 7.06
CA ARG A 179 -7.45 -23.13 5.82
C ARG A 179 -7.58 -21.61 5.78
N ILE A 180 -8.68 -21.07 6.26
CA ILE A 180 -8.88 -19.61 6.35
C ILE A 180 -7.91 -19.02 7.37
N ALA A 181 -7.80 -19.64 8.55
CA ALA A 181 -6.85 -19.23 9.58
C ALA A 181 -5.38 -19.37 9.11
N ALA A 182 -5.03 -20.45 8.41
CA ALA A 182 -3.69 -20.65 7.87
C ALA A 182 -3.32 -19.63 6.81
N ARG A 183 -4.24 -19.30 5.87
CA ARG A 183 -4.01 -18.25 4.87
C ARG A 183 -3.88 -16.86 5.50
N ALA A 184 -4.73 -16.54 6.48
CA ALA A 184 -4.64 -15.29 7.20
C ALA A 184 -3.32 -15.18 7.99
N ALA A 185 -2.84 -16.27 8.59
CA ALA A 185 -1.55 -16.31 9.27
C ALA A 185 -0.36 -16.19 8.29
N GLU A 186 -0.45 -16.81 7.12
CA GLU A 186 0.57 -16.71 6.07
C GLU A 186 0.65 -15.29 5.48
N GLU A 187 -0.49 -14.67 5.21
CA GLU A 187 -0.58 -13.29 4.73
C GLU A 187 -0.05 -12.29 5.79
N ALA A 188 -0.40 -12.49 7.06
CA ALA A 188 0.15 -11.71 8.17
C ALA A 188 1.66 -11.90 8.31
N ALA A 189 2.17 -13.13 8.12
CA ALA A 189 3.61 -13.40 8.18
C ALA A 189 4.37 -12.71 7.03
N ALA A 190 3.81 -12.72 5.82
CA ALA A 190 4.38 -12.02 4.67
C ALA A 190 4.42 -10.49 4.88
N GLU A 191 3.34 -9.90 5.42
CA GLU A 191 3.33 -8.47 5.75
C GLU A 191 4.38 -8.12 6.83
N VAL A 192 4.56 -9.00 7.82
CA VAL A 192 5.59 -8.84 8.86
C VAL A 192 7.00 -8.89 8.25
N GLU A 193 7.23 -9.76 7.27
CA GLU A 193 8.52 -9.89 6.58
C GLU A 193 8.86 -8.65 5.75
N GLU A 194 7.91 -8.11 4.98
CA GLU A 194 8.12 -6.87 4.21
C GLU A 194 8.40 -5.64 5.08
N LEU A 195 7.88 -5.63 6.32
CA LEU A 195 8.05 -4.53 7.26
C LEU A 195 9.34 -4.62 8.10
N LYS A 196 10.13 -5.71 8.01
CA LYS A 196 11.38 -5.87 8.76
C LYS A 196 12.37 -4.71 8.55
N PRO A 197 12.67 -4.26 7.32
CA PRO A 197 13.62 -3.17 7.12
C PRO A 197 13.10 -1.84 7.69
N ALA A 198 11.78 -1.62 7.63
CA ALA A 198 11.15 -0.41 8.15
C ALA A 198 11.23 -0.36 9.68
N ARG A 199 11.08 -1.51 10.32
CA ARG A 199 11.23 -1.69 11.76
C ARG A 199 12.66 -1.45 12.24
N GLU A 200 13.64 -2.02 11.56
CA GLU A 200 15.07 -1.80 11.86
C GLU A 200 15.45 -0.32 11.70
N PHE A 201 14.97 0.31 10.62
CA PHE A 201 15.18 1.74 10.40
C PHE A 201 14.50 2.58 11.50
N ALA A 202 13.27 2.26 11.89
CA ALA A 202 12.56 2.96 12.96
C ALA A 202 13.31 2.86 14.30
N ALA A 203 13.85 1.69 14.61
CA ALA A 203 14.66 1.47 15.81
C ALA A 203 15.91 2.34 15.79
N LEU A 204 16.69 2.31 14.70
CA LEU A 204 17.90 3.14 14.57
C LEU A 204 17.58 4.63 14.64
N LEU A 205 16.46 5.06 14.06
CA LEU A 205 16.05 6.45 14.09
C LEU A 205 15.73 6.85 15.55
N LEU A 206 14.78 6.17 16.19
CA LEU A 206 14.30 6.54 17.52
C LEU A 206 15.30 6.25 18.64
N THR A 207 16.33 5.43 18.42
CA THR A 207 17.45 5.31 19.37
C THR A 207 18.43 6.48 19.30
N ASN A 208 18.53 7.15 18.14
CA ASN A 208 19.43 8.28 17.94
C ASN A 208 18.78 9.64 18.27
N TYR A 209 17.45 9.70 18.40
CA TYR A 209 16.71 10.91 18.73
C TYR A 209 15.87 10.72 19.99
N ASN A 210 15.79 11.77 20.82
CA ASN A 210 15.05 11.68 22.08
C ASN A 210 13.53 11.73 21.85
N SER A 211 13.09 12.29 20.72
CA SER A 211 11.66 12.41 20.38
C SER A 211 11.38 12.14 18.91
N ALA A 212 10.16 11.70 18.62
CA ALA A 212 9.69 11.49 17.25
C ALA A 212 9.64 12.80 16.44
N GLU A 213 9.40 13.93 17.11
CA GLU A 213 9.37 15.24 16.47
C GLU A 213 10.77 15.70 16.06
N GLU A 214 11.76 15.49 16.91
CA GLU A 214 13.17 15.74 16.60
C GLU A 214 13.65 14.87 15.44
N ALA A 215 13.28 13.59 15.44
CA ALA A 215 13.57 12.67 14.34
C ALA A 215 12.94 13.13 13.02
N TRP A 216 11.70 13.65 13.06
CA TRP A 216 11.02 14.21 11.90
C TRP A 216 11.74 15.44 11.36
N HIS A 217 12.07 16.40 12.23
CA HIS A 217 12.81 17.60 11.84
C HIS A 217 14.21 17.30 11.32
N ALA A 218 14.83 16.22 11.77
CA ALA A 218 16.12 15.79 11.24
C ALA A 218 16.03 15.14 9.85
N LEU A 219 14.85 14.61 9.47
CA LEU A 219 14.58 14.03 8.15
C LEU A 219 14.12 15.09 7.14
N ASP A 220 13.25 16.01 7.56
CA ASP A 220 12.70 17.12 6.76
C ASP A 220 13.66 18.32 6.79
N THR A 221 14.75 18.22 6.01
CA THR A 221 15.81 19.25 6.00
C THR A 221 15.36 20.53 5.30
N THR A 222 14.47 20.42 4.31
CA THR A 222 13.87 21.55 3.61
C THR A 222 12.79 22.26 4.42
N ASN A 223 12.27 21.64 5.48
CA ASN A 223 11.13 22.11 6.29
C ASN A 223 9.88 22.37 5.44
N ASP A 224 9.67 21.58 4.40
CA ASP A 224 8.49 21.70 3.53
C ASP A 224 7.29 20.89 4.05
N GLY A 225 7.47 20.18 5.17
CA GLY A 225 6.44 19.35 5.79
C GLY A 225 6.30 17.97 5.16
N THR A 226 7.16 17.63 4.21
CA THR A 226 7.28 16.32 3.58
C THR A 226 8.74 15.87 3.54
N VAL A 227 8.98 14.56 3.47
CA VAL A 227 10.33 14.02 3.35
C VAL A 227 10.47 13.39 1.97
N SER A 228 11.31 13.99 1.13
CA SER A 228 11.60 13.45 -0.20
C SER A 228 12.49 12.20 -0.13
N CYS A 229 12.51 11.40 -1.20
CA CYS A 229 13.34 10.20 -1.26
C CYS A 229 14.84 10.51 -1.08
N ASN A 230 15.30 11.65 -1.59
CA ASN A 230 16.70 12.07 -1.48
C ASN A 230 17.08 12.43 -0.05
N GLU A 231 16.22 13.15 0.66
CA GLU A 231 16.45 13.49 2.07
C GLU A 231 16.43 12.24 2.96
N PHE A 232 15.46 11.35 2.71
CA PHE A 232 15.35 10.08 3.42
C PHE A 232 16.62 9.23 3.25
N THR A 233 17.09 9.06 2.01
CA THR A 233 18.29 8.24 1.72
C THR A 233 19.57 8.90 2.23
N ALA A 234 19.68 10.23 2.16
CA ALA A 234 20.80 10.96 2.75
C ALA A 234 20.86 10.76 4.27
N ARG A 235 19.71 10.84 4.96
CA ARG A 235 19.65 10.61 6.41
C ARG A 235 19.89 9.16 6.79
N ALA A 236 19.34 8.21 6.04
CA ALA A 236 19.60 6.79 6.24
C ALA A 236 21.09 6.47 6.12
N LYS A 237 21.78 7.07 5.14
CA LYS A 237 23.23 6.95 4.99
C LYS A 237 24.00 7.54 6.18
N ALA A 238 23.55 8.67 6.72
CA ALA A 238 24.16 9.28 7.91
C ALA A 238 24.04 8.41 9.17
N LEU A 239 22.99 7.58 9.25
CA LEU A 239 22.76 6.60 10.32
C LEU A 239 23.45 5.25 10.05
N ASN A 240 24.31 5.16 9.03
CA ASN A 240 24.95 3.93 8.57
C ASN A 240 23.96 2.82 8.17
N PHE A 241 22.74 3.18 7.74
CA PHE A 241 21.77 2.23 7.23
C PHE A 241 22.07 1.86 5.76
N PRO A 242 21.93 0.58 5.35
CA PRO A 242 22.21 0.17 3.98
C PRO A 242 21.32 0.89 2.97
N GLY A 243 21.93 1.52 1.96
CA GLY A 243 21.20 2.34 0.97
C GLY A 243 20.13 1.56 0.19
N ASP A 244 20.39 0.31 -0.16
CA ASP A 244 19.43 -0.55 -0.87
C ASP A 244 18.18 -0.86 -0.02
N GLN A 245 18.35 -0.95 1.30
CA GLN A 245 17.25 -1.15 2.23
C GLN A 245 16.50 0.17 2.49
N ALA A 246 17.20 1.31 2.54
CA ALA A 246 16.57 2.62 2.72
C ALA A 246 15.52 2.90 1.64
N TYR A 247 15.83 2.59 0.38
CA TYR A 247 14.88 2.76 -0.72
C TYR A 247 13.65 1.86 -0.58
N LYS A 248 13.83 0.60 -0.16
CA LYS A 248 12.72 -0.32 0.11
C LYS A 248 11.83 0.21 1.23
N VAL A 249 12.42 0.67 2.33
CA VAL A 249 11.69 1.27 3.46
C VAL A 249 10.88 2.48 3.00
N PHE A 250 11.49 3.37 2.22
CA PHE A 250 10.82 4.54 1.66
C PHE A 250 9.59 4.13 0.85
N LYS A 251 9.74 3.16 -0.05
CA LYS A 251 8.64 2.64 -0.89
C LYS A 251 7.52 2.01 -0.06
N THR A 252 7.86 1.29 1.01
CA THR A 252 6.85 0.68 1.90
C THR A 252 6.07 1.73 2.69
N LEU A 253 6.71 2.86 3.02
CA LEU A 253 6.08 3.98 3.75
C LEU A 253 5.26 4.91 2.84
N ASP A 254 5.71 5.15 1.61
CA ASP A 254 4.98 5.92 0.59
C ASP A 254 3.85 5.10 -0.05
N LYS A 255 2.86 4.73 0.77
CA LYS A 255 1.60 4.14 0.30
C LYS A 255 0.83 5.16 -0.54
N GLY A 256 1.14 5.20 -1.83
CA GLY A 256 0.60 6.16 -2.78
C GLY A 256 1.55 6.50 -3.92
N ASN A 257 2.83 6.09 -3.84
CA ASN A 257 3.87 6.42 -4.83
C ASN A 257 3.88 7.93 -5.17
N LYS A 258 3.66 8.79 -4.16
CA LYS A 258 3.64 10.23 -4.36
C LYS A 258 5.04 10.81 -4.50
N GLY A 259 6.07 10.03 -4.12
CA GLY A 259 7.47 10.43 -4.14
C GLY A 259 7.93 11.14 -2.87
N PHE A 260 7.07 11.22 -1.85
CA PHE A 260 7.36 11.88 -0.57
C PHE A 260 6.61 11.22 0.59
N ILE A 261 7.19 11.27 1.78
CA ILE A 261 6.58 10.79 3.02
C ILE A 261 5.98 11.98 3.77
N SER A 262 4.70 11.89 4.10
CA SER A 262 3.99 12.86 4.94
C SER A 262 4.14 12.55 6.42
N LYS A 263 3.92 13.57 7.28
CA LYS A 263 3.95 13.41 8.75
C LYS A 263 3.00 12.30 9.26
N ALA A 264 1.86 12.09 8.58
CA ALA A 264 0.93 11.02 8.91
C ALA A 264 1.50 9.62 8.61
N GLN A 265 2.20 9.45 7.49
CA GLN A 265 2.90 8.21 7.15
C GLN A 265 4.05 7.96 8.13
N PHE A 266 4.77 9.01 8.55
CA PHE A 266 5.82 8.90 9.54
C PHE A 266 5.32 8.46 10.92
N LYS A 267 4.17 8.96 11.38
CA LYS A 267 3.54 8.47 12.62
C LYS A 267 3.28 6.95 12.60
N ARG A 268 3.10 6.36 11.42
CA ARG A 268 2.96 4.90 11.30
C ARG A 268 4.27 4.18 11.57
N LEU A 269 5.40 4.75 11.15
CA LEU A 269 6.73 4.23 11.48
C LEU A 269 6.97 4.25 13.00
N GLN A 270 6.58 5.33 13.67
CA GLN A 270 6.64 5.44 15.13
C GLN A 270 5.80 4.35 15.81
N LYS A 271 4.54 4.16 15.39
CA LYS A 271 3.68 3.10 15.95
C LYS A 271 4.27 1.70 15.76
N LEU A 272 4.95 1.44 14.64
CA LEU A 272 5.62 0.15 14.42
C LEU A 272 6.75 -0.08 15.42
N TYR A 273 7.53 0.95 15.74
CA TYR A 273 8.57 0.87 16.76
C TYR A 273 7.98 0.67 18.16
N GLU A 274 6.96 1.45 18.54
CA GLU A 274 6.29 1.30 19.85
C GLU A 274 5.71 -0.10 20.03
N ALA A 275 5.09 -0.66 18.98
CA ALA A 275 4.58 -2.03 18.98
C ALA A 275 5.71 -3.07 19.14
N GLN A 276 6.87 -2.85 18.51
CA GLN A 276 8.04 -3.73 18.70
C GLN A 276 8.64 -3.63 20.09
N ALA A 277 8.76 -2.42 20.64
CA ALA A 277 9.27 -2.21 21.98
C ALA A 277 8.35 -2.86 23.04
N ALA A 278 7.03 -2.73 22.88
CA ALA A 278 6.05 -3.41 23.72
C ALA A 278 6.16 -4.94 23.62
N ALA A 279 6.24 -5.47 22.39
CA ALA A 279 6.39 -6.91 22.16
C ALA A 279 7.71 -7.47 22.74
N ALA A 280 8.80 -6.71 22.66
CA ALA A 280 10.08 -7.09 23.26
C ALA A 280 10.00 -7.15 24.79
N LYS A 281 9.37 -6.15 25.43
CA LYS A 281 9.12 -6.16 26.88
C LYS A 281 8.24 -7.34 27.29
N GLU A 282 7.17 -7.63 26.57
CA GLU A 282 6.31 -8.79 26.86
C GLU A 282 7.07 -10.12 26.72
N LEU A 283 7.93 -10.25 25.72
CA LEU A 283 8.74 -11.45 25.53
C LEU A 283 9.74 -11.63 26.69
N GLU A 284 10.36 -10.55 27.16
CA GLU A 284 11.25 -10.57 28.32
C GLU A 284 10.50 -10.98 29.59
N VAL A 285 9.32 -10.39 29.84
CA VAL A 285 8.44 -10.78 30.95
C VAL A 285 8.02 -12.24 30.84
N ALA A 286 7.69 -12.72 29.64
CA ALA A 286 7.29 -14.11 29.40
C ALA A 286 8.44 -15.10 29.61
N ALA A 287 9.66 -14.76 29.19
CA ALA A 287 10.85 -15.57 29.44
C ALA A 287 11.12 -15.68 30.94
N ARG A 288 11.07 -14.56 31.66
CA ARG A 288 11.34 -14.51 33.10
C ARG A 288 10.26 -15.19 33.93
N ARG A 289 9.00 -15.16 33.47
CA ARG A 289 7.90 -15.96 34.04
C ARG A 289 8.17 -17.46 33.93
N LYS A 290 8.68 -17.94 32.79
CA LYS A 290 9.05 -19.36 32.64
C LYS A 290 10.17 -19.77 33.59
N ASP A 291 11.16 -18.90 33.80
CA ASP A 291 12.22 -19.13 34.78
C ASP A 291 11.66 -19.21 36.20
N LEU A 292 10.72 -18.32 36.55
CA LEU A 292 10.04 -18.35 37.85
C LEU A 292 9.22 -19.63 38.04
N GLU A 293 8.53 -20.10 37.01
CA GLU A 293 7.78 -21.37 37.03
C GLU A 293 8.70 -22.60 37.10
N ALA A 294 9.90 -22.53 36.52
CA ALA A 294 10.93 -23.55 36.67
C ALA A 294 11.49 -23.58 38.10
N LEU A 295 11.75 -22.40 38.68
CA LEU A 295 12.19 -22.26 40.07
C LEU A 295 11.15 -22.83 41.05
N GLY A 296 9.87 -22.49 40.86
CA GLY A 296 8.78 -23.00 41.69
C GLY A 296 8.62 -24.53 41.63
N ARG A 297 8.93 -25.15 40.48
CA ARG A 297 8.98 -26.62 40.36
C ARG A 297 10.17 -27.22 41.10
N ALA A 298 11.36 -26.64 40.97
CA ALA A 298 12.55 -27.09 41.68
C ALA A 298 12.39 -27.03 43.21
N VAL A 299 11.76 -25.96 43.72
CA VAL A 299 11.45 -25.81 45.16
C VAL A 299 10.51 -26.92 45.65
N LYS A 300 9.45 -27.24 44.88
CA LYS A 300 8.53 -28.36 45.22
C LYS A 300 9.25 -29.70 45.24
N GLU A 301 10.18 -29.94 44.31
CA GLU A 301 10.96 -31.17 44.26
C GLU A 301 11.96 -31.27 45.42
N ALA A 302 12.61 -30.16 45.80
CA ALA A 302 13.50 -30.11 46.96
C ALA A 302 12.76 -30.35 48.28
N ALA A 303 11.55 -29.80 48.44
CA ALA A 303 10.69 -30.07 49.59
C ALA A 303 10.31 -31.55 49.68
N ALA A 304 10.01 -32.20 48.54
CA ALA A 304 9.74 -33.64 48.50
C ALA A 304 10.95 -34.51 48.90
N LYS A 305 12.18 -33.98 48.75
CA LYS A 305 13.44 -34.64 49.15
C LYS A 305 13.83 -34.34 50.61
N GLY A 306 12.99 -33.67 51.39
CA GLY A 306 13.23 -33.42 52.82
C GLY A 306 14.16 -32.24 53.11
N VAL A 307 14.36 -31.33 52.15
CA VAL A 307 15.10 -30.08 52.39
C VAL A 307 14.27 -29.17 53.32
N PRO A 308 14.86 -28.60 54.40
CA PRO A 308 14.13 -27.78 55.36
C PRO A 308 13.50 -26.54 54.71
N ILE A 309 12.18 -26.40 54.88
CA ILE A 309 11.32 -25.39 54.23
C ILE A 309 11.77 -23.95 54.54
N ALA A 310 12.34 -23.69 55.71
CA ALA A 310 12.82 -22.37 56.12
C ALA A 310 13.94 -21.82 55.21
N ALA A 311 14.81 -22.69 54.68
CA ALA A 311 15.87 -22.27 53.76
C ALA A 311 15.31 -21.92 52.37
N LEU A 312 14.18 -22.53 51.98
CA LEU A 312 13.55 -22.33 50.67
C LEU A 312 12.68 -21.06 50.65
N GLN A 313 11.97 -20.75 51.74
CA GLN A 313 11.16 -19.52 51.83
C GLN A 313 12.00 -18.25 51.80
N HIS A 314 13.13 -18.22 52.52
CA HIS A 314 14.01 -17.05 52.51
C HIS A 314 14.60 -16.78 51.12
N SER A 315 14.97 -17.81 50.37
CA SER A 315 15.42 -17.66 48.99
C SER A 315 14.29 -17.18 48.07
N GLN A 316 13.03 -17.57 48.31
CA GLN A 316 11.93 -17.18 47.46
C GLN A 316 11.53 -15.71 47.65
N ASP A 317 11.54 -15.22 48.89
CA ASP A 317 11.18 -13.84 49.22
C ASP A 317 12.22 -12.83 48.70
N VAL A 318 13.52 -13.15 48.83
CA VAL A 318 14.61 -12.31 48.30
C VAL A 318 14.51 -12.17 46.77
N TYR A 319 14.19 -13.25 46.07
CA TYR A 319 14.00 -13.20 44.61
C TYR A 319 12.74 -12.42 44.20
N LEU A 320 11.67 -12.46 44.99
CA LEU A 320 10.44 -11.71 44.71
C LEU A 320 10.60 -10.20 44.93
N GLU A 321 11.32 -9.79 45.98
CA GLU A 321 11.64 -8.37 46.20
C GLU A 321 12.58 -7.81 45.11
N GLU A 322 13.61 -8.56 44.74
CA GLU A 322 14.53 -8.16 43.67
C GLU A 322 13.82 -8.08 42.30
N PHE A 323 12.85 -8.97 42.07
CA PHE A 323 11.99 -8.93 40.88
C PHE A 323 11.05 -7.72 40.86
N ALA A 324 10.41 -7.40 41.99
CA ALA A 324 9.52 -6.24 42.09
C ALA A 324 10.28 -4.92 41.86
N ALA A 325 11.47 -4.77 42.46
CA ALA A 325 12.31 -3.59 42.29
C ALA A 325 12.79 -3.40 40.84
N GLN A 326 13.06 -4.47 40.11
CA GLN A 326 13.46 -4.40 38.71
C GLN A 326 12.29 -4.14 37.77
N LEU A 327 11.07 -4.59 38.12
CA LEU A 327 9.86 -4.28 37.34
C LEU A 327 9.55 -2.77 37.39
N ASP A 328 9.66 -2.17 38.57
CA ASP A 328 9.49 -0.72 38.76
C ASP A 328 10.59 0.10 38.06
N ALA A 329 11.79 -0.46 37.89
CA ALA A 329 12.86 0.19 37.14
C ALA A 329 12.68 0.09 35.60
N ALA A 330 11.85 -0.85 35.12
CA ALA A 330 11.62 -1.11 33.70
C ALA A 330 10.33 -0.47 33.14
N MET A 331 9.44 -0.02 34.03
CA MET A 331 8.20 0.70 33.72
C MET A 331 8.44 2.21 33.67
#